data_AF-A0A1V0PFD1-F1
#
_entry.id   AF-A0A1V0PFD1-F1
#
_cell.length_a   1.000
_cell.length_b   1.000
_cell.length_c   1.000
_cell.angle_alpha   90.00
_cell.angle_beta   90.00
_cell.angle_gamma   90.00
#
_symmetry.space_group_name_H-M   'P 1'
#
loop_
_entity.id
_entity.type
_entity.pdbx_description
1 polymer ?
#
loop_
_entity_poly.entity_id
_entity_poly.type
_entity_poly.pdbx_seq_one_letter_code
_entity_poly.pdbx_strand_id
1 'polypeptide(L)'
;MKIKKELLLLLSLTMIGVGTVHAQASTNVPLYRMYNSNSGEHFYTENLYEATSLHNVGWNYEGIESYEPVTGGAPVYRLYNPNAGVHFYTTSAYEKQNLVNRGWRYELIAFVSGGNIPIYRAYNAHNSQHNYTTSAGEQNNLTSLGWSNEGIAFYANAYGNPNDNTISRQPVWHSNFLYQNDPRWANVRVGDSTMAPEGCGPTAIAMILNGYGANYNPVQIARTANQIGNYNNPNIPGDGIDGQTVVKTLNYYGMQMNQITTKEQLINELRSNKPVIYGME
;
A
#
# COMPACT_ATOMS: atom_id res chain seq x y z
N MET A 1 9.40 -23.58 8.81
CA MET A 1 8.21 -23.32 9.65
C MET A 1 7.30 -22.35 8.88
N LYS A 2 6.20 -22.84 8.30
CA LYS A 2 5.33 -22.06 7.40
C LYS A 2 4.39 -21.18 8.25
N ILE A 3 4.56 -19.86 8.20
CA ILE A 3 3.66 -18.91 8.84
C ILE A 3 2.39 -18.83 7.97
N LYS A 4 1.24 -19.24 8.53
CA LYS A 4 -0.09 -19.18 7.90
C LYS A 4 -0.60 -17.73 7.92
N LYS A 5 -1.22 -17.28 6.82
CA LYS A 5 -1.73 -15.92 6.62
C LYS A 5 -3.27 -15.94 6.62
N GLU A 6 -3.92 -15.18 7.51
CA GLU A 6 -5.37 -15.18 7.75
C GLU A 6 -6.04 -13.83 7.45
N LEU A 7 -7.29 -13.82 6.96
CA LEU A 7 -8.11 -12.64 6.64
C LEU A 7 -9.62 -12.96 6.71
N LEU A 8 -10.51 -12.06 7.18
CA LEU A 8 -11.94 -12.34 7.40
C LEU A 8 -12.93 -11.47 6.58
N LEU A 9 -14.15 -11.98 6.31
CA LEU A 9 -15.28 -11.33 5.58
C LEU A 9 -16.52 -11.13 6.49
N LEU A 10 -17.30 -10.05 6.32
CA LEU A 10 -18.50 -9.68 7.11
C LEU A 10 -19.79 -9.61 6.25
N LEU A 11 -20.90 -10.15 6.76
CA LEU A 11 -22.25 -10.11 6.15
C LEU A 11 -23.30 -9.60 7.17
N SER A 12 -23.92 -8.45 6.85
CA SER A 12 -25.08 -7.71 7.42
C SER A 12 -25.42 -7.80 8.93
N LEU A 13 -25.61 -6.64 9.57
CA LEU A 13 -25.88 -6.46 11.01
C LEU A 13 -27.30 -5.91 11.29
N THR A 14 -28.09 -6.56 12.15
CA THR A 14 -29.25 -5.95 12.84
C THR A 14 -28.80 -5.29 14.14
N MET A 15 -29.08 -3.99 14.29
CA MET A 15 -28.60 -3.15 15.39
C MET A 15 -29.45 -3.32 16.66
N ILE A 16 -28.80 -3.73 17.76
CA ILE A 16 -29.26 -3.42 19.13
C ILE A 16 -28.05 -2.81 19.86
N GLY A 17 -28.22 -1.56 20.31
CA GLY A 17 -27.14 -0.73 20.83
C GLY A 17 -26.78 -1.02 22.28
N VAL A 18 -25.47 -1.01 22.57
CA VAL A 18 -24.89 -0.71 23.89
C VAL A 18 -23.47 -0.14 23.71
N GLY A 19 -23.16 0.94 24.42
CA GLY A 19 -21.82 1.35 24.88
C GLY A 19 -20.77 1.74 23.84
N THR A 20 -20.56 3.04 23.63
CA THR A 20 -19.44 3.54 22.83
C THR A 20 -18.12 3.51 23.61
N VAL A 21 -17.36 2.43 23.47
CA VAL A 21 -15.90 2.49 23.62
C VAL A 21 -15.32 2.96 22.27
N HIS A 22 -14.97 4.25 22.19
CA HIS A 22 -14.25 4.80 21.05
C HIS A 22 -12.77 4.43 21.18
N ALA A 23 -12.36 3.31 20.58
CA ALA A 23 -10.95 3.11 20.27
C ALA A 23 -10.58 4.13 19.18
N GLN A 24 -9.70 5.07 19.48
CA GLN A 24 -9.15 5.94 18.44
C GLN A 24 -8.31 5.06 17.51
N ALA A 25 -8.75 4.89 16.27
CA ALA A 25 -7.90 4.37 15.21
C ALA A 25 -6.65 5.27 15.15
N SER A 26 -5.45 4.68 15.08
CA SER A 26 -4.25 5.47 14.83
C SER A 26 -4.50 6.28 13.56
N THR A 27 -4.45 7.61 13.65
CA THR A 27 -4.60 8.48 12.48
C THR A 27 -3.35 8.49 11.61
N ASN A 28 -2.30 7.81 12.05
CA ASN A 28 -0.93 7.92 11.58
C ASN A 28 -0.34 6.55 11.25
N VAL A 29 0.34 6.44 10.11
CA VAL A 29 1.08 5.26 9.64
C VAL A 29 2.56 5.64 9.53
N PRO A 30 3.50 4.82 10.03
CA PRO A 30 4.93 5.12 9.92
C PRO A 30 5.41 4.99 8.47
N LEU A 31 6.20 5.96 8.01
CA LEU A 31 6.97 5.88 6.78
C LEU A 31 8.39 5.40 7.09
N TYR A 32 8.67 4.14 6.81
CA TYR A 32 9.99 3.54 7.03
C TYR A 32 10.99 4.02 5.99
N ARG A 33 12.20 4.38 6.43
CA ARG A 33 13.32 4.75 5.56
C ARG A 33 14.37 3.65 5.52
N MET A 34 14.62 3.14 4.32
CA MET A 34 15.63 2.12 4.07
C MET A 34 16.74 2.69 3.20
N TYR A 35 17.99 2.37 3.49
CA TYR A 35 19.16 2.82 2.74
C TYR A 35 19.99 1.65 2.23
N ASN A 36 20.30 1.65 0.93
CA ASN A 36 21.19 0.68 0.32
C ASN A 36 22.60 1.26 0.17
N SER A 37 23.56 0.79 0.96
CA SER A 37 24.94 1.26 0.90
C SER A 37 25.67 0.94 -0.41
N ASN A 38 25.19 -0.03 -1.19
CA ASN A 38 25.81 -0.41 -2.46
C ASN A 38 25.41 0.52 -3.61
N SER A 39 24.14 0.96 -3.65
CA SER A 39 23.62 1.84 -4.71
C SER A 39 23.49 3.32 -4.29
N GLY A 40 23.51 3.60 -3.00
CA GLY A 40 23.17 4.92 -2.44
C GLY A 40 21.67 5.22 -2.44
N GLU A 41 20.83 4.22 -2.73
CA GLU A 41 19.39 4.40 -2.84
C GLU A 41 18.71 4.50 -1.48
N HIS A 42 17.75 5.42 -1.38
CA HIS A 42 16.78 5.44 -0.28
C HIS A 42 15.44 4.90 -0.78
N PHE A 43 14.81 4.04 0.03
CA PHE A 43 13.49 3.50 -0.22
C PHE A 43 12.56 3.83 0.94
N TYR A 44 11.41 4.41 0.60
CA TYR A 44 10.39 4.87 1.54
C TYR A 44 9.13 4.04 1.37
N THR A 45 8.63 3.51 2.48
CA THR A 45 7.46 2.64 2.45
C THR A 45 6.71 2.65 3.78
N GLU A 46 5.38 2.58 3.71
CA GLU A 46 4.53 2.21 4.86
C GLU A 46 4.51 0.68 5.08
N ASN A 47 5.11 -0.09 4.16
CA ASN A 47 5.21 -1.54 4.25
C ASN A 47 6.28 -1.96 5.22
N LEU A 48 5.86 -2.42 6.39
CA LEU A 48 6.79 -3.07 7.28
C LEU A 48 7.37 -4.36 6.67
N TYR A 49 6.63 -5.08 5.83
CA TYR A 49 7.15 -6.24 5.09
C TYR A 49 8.17 -5.86 4.02
N GLU A 50 7.97 -4.80 3.21
CA GLU A 50 9.03 -4.35 2.27
C GLU A 50 10.25 -3.89 3.05
N ALA A 51 10.08 -3.06 4.09
CA ALA A 51 11.17 -2.60 4.94
C ALA A 51 11.95 -3.78 5.57
N THR A 52 11.24 -4.75 6.16
CA THR A 52 11.84 -5.96 6.74
C THR A 52 12.53 -6.81 5.67
N SER A 53 11.94 -6.94 4.48
CA SER A 53 12.53 -7.73 3.38
C SER A 53 13.81 -7.10 2.87
N LEU A 54 13.83 -5.77 2.70
CA LEU A 54 15.01 -5.00 2.34
C LEU A 54 16.10 -5.14 3.41
N HIS A 55 15.72 -5.03 4.70
CA HIS A 55 16.64 -5.22 5.80
C HIS A 55 17.28 -6.62 5.79
N ASN A 56 16.48 -7.67 5.57
CA ASN A 56 16.97 -9.05 5.51
C ASN A 56 17.93 -9.31 4.33
N VAL A 57 17.87 -8.52 3.26
CA VAL A 57 18.81 -8.59 2.13
C VAL A 57 19.94 -7.55 2.21
N GLY A 58 20.13 -6.95 3.39
CA GLY A 58 21.30 -6.13 3.70
C GLY A 58 21.12 -4.63 3.55
N TRP A 59 19.90 -4.13 3.35
CA TRP A 59 19.64 -2.69 3.43
C TRP A 59 19.66 -2.23 4.88
N ASN A 60 20.17 -1.02 5.09
CA ASN A 60 20.19 -0.38 6.39
C ASN A 60 18.80 0.20 6.68
N TYR A 61 18.26 -0.10 7.84
CA TYR A 61 17.08 0.60 8.33
C TYR A 61 17.53 1.89 9.01
N GLU A 62 16.97 3.02 8.58
CA GLU A 62 17.32 4.35 9.10
C GLU A 62 16.22 4.93 9.98
N GLY A 63 15.29 4.09 10.44
CA GLY A 63 14.19 4.46 11.32
C GLY A 63 12.94 4.90 10.57
N ILE A 64 12.07 5.58 11.31
CA ILE A 64 10.82 6.15 10.79
C ILE A 64 11.14 7.58 10.34
N GLU A 65 10.97 7.88 9.07
CA GLU A 65 11.17 9.22 8.50
C GLU A 65 10.08 10.18 8.99
N SER A 66 8.83 9.73 8.89
CA SER A 66 7.64 10.53 9.19
C SER A 66 6.47 9.62 9.56
N TYR A 67 5.39 10.24 10.02
CA TYR A 67 4.09 9.57 10.11
C TYR A 67 3.10 10.24 9.15
N GLU A 68 2.55 9.43 8.26
CA GLU A 68 1.60 9.82 7.23
C GLU A 68 0.16 9.57 7.69
N PRO A 69 -0.84 10.30 7.18
CA PRO A 69 -2.23 10.01 7.48
C PRO A 69 -2.67 8.65 6.91
N VAL A 70 -3.57 7.93 7.59
CA VAL A 70 -4.11 6.66 7.05
C VAL A 70 -4.95 6.89 5.78
N THR A 71 -5.73 7.98 5.75
CA THR A 71 -6.63 8.33 4.63
C THR A 71 -6.81 9.85 4.52
N GLY A 72 -7.44 10.31 3.44
CA GLY A 72 -7.83 11.72 3.26
C GLY A 72 -6.72 12.65 2.77
N GLY A 73 -5.50 12.12 2.58
CA GLY A 73 -4.36 12.84 2.02
C GLY A 73 -4.29 12.80 0.49
N ALA A 74 -3.37 13.59 -0.08
CA ALA A 74 -3.04 13.55 -1.50
C ALA A 74 -2.19 12.30 -1.81
N PRO A 75 -2.47 11.55 -2.89
CA PRO A 75 -1.72 10.34 -3.20
C PRO A 75 -0.25 10.64 -3.51
N VAL A 76 0.68 9.88 -2.91
CA VAL A 76 2.10 9.87 -3.28
C VAL A 76 2.38 8.67 -4.16
N TYR A 77 2.67 8.92 -5.43
CA TYR A 77 2.98 7.91 -6.43
C TYR A 77 4.43 7.45 -6.32
N ARG A 78 4.67 6.14 -6.26
CA ARG A 78 6.01 5.54 -6.35
C ARG A 78 6.28 5.10 -7.78
N LEU A 79 7.44 5.46 -8.31
CA LEU A 79 7.90 5.07 -9.64
C LEU A 79 9.30 4.48 -9.54
N TYR A 80 9.55 3.42 -10.31
CA TYR A 80 10.84 2.76 -10.40
C TYR A 80 11.46 2.96 -11.78
N ASN A 81 12.72 3.37 -11.83
CA ASN A 81 13.51 3.43 -13.05
C ASN A 81 14.34 2.14 -13.20
N PRO A 82 13.97 1.22 -14.11
CA PRO A 82 14.72 -0.04 -14.28
C PRO A 82 16.13 0.14 -14.85
N ASN A 83 16.42 1.26 -15.51
CA ASN A 83 17.73 1.52 -16.09
C ASN A 83 18.73 2.07 -15.08
N ALA A 84 18.25 2.88 -14.12
CA ALA A 84 19.09 3.50 -13.09
C ALA A 84 19.03 2.77 -11.75
N GLY A 85 18.01 1.92 -11.53
CA GLY A 85 17.81 1.25 -10.24
C GLY A 85 17.47 2.22 -9.11
N VAL A 86 16.60 3.20 -9.38
CA VAL A 86 16.19 4.22 -8.39
C VAL A 86 14.67 4.36 -8.33
N HIS A 87 14.15 4.69 -7.15
CA HIS A 87 12.76 5.08 -6.95
C HIS A 87 12.57 6.60 -6.93
N PHE A 88 11.38 7.03 -7.32
CA PHE A 88 10.93 8.42 -7.26
C PHE A 88 9.52 8.50 -6.70
N TYR A 89 9.30 9.51 -5.85
CA TYR A 89 8.05 9.76 -5.14
C TYR A 89 7.54 11.17 -5.47
N THR A 90 6.26 11.26 -5.85
CA THR A 90 5.62 12.53 -6.20
C THR A 90 4.12 12.52 -5.95
N THR A 91 3.57 13.67 -5.54
CA THR A 91 2.12 13.94 -5.54
C THR A 91 1.61 14.42 -6.90
N SER A 92 2.51 14.79 -7.82
CA SER A 92 2.17 15.31 -9.13
C SER A 92 1.81 14.19 -10.10
N ALA A 93 0.53 14.11 -10.46
CA ALA A 93 0.06 13.21 -11.50
C ALA A 93 0.73 13.48 -12.86
N TYR A 94 1.13 14.73 -13.12
CA TYR A 94 1.85 15.13 -14.33
C TYR A 94 3.30 14.60 -14.34
N GLU A 95 4.05 14.76 -13.25
CA GLU A 95 5.41 14.18 -13.14
C GLU A 95 5.36 12.66 -13.30
N LYS A 96 4.43 11.99 -12.60
CA LYS A 96 4.19 10.55 -12.73
C LYS A 96 3.97 10.17 -14.20
N GLN A 97 3.04 10.84 -14.89
CA GLN A 97 2.71 10.48 -16.28
C GLN A 97 3.90 10.69 -17.23
N ASN A 98 4.66 11.77 -17.04
CA ASN A 98 5.85 12.04 -17.84
C ASN A 98 6.95 10.98 -17.65
N LEU A 99 7.16 10.53 -16.42
CA LEU A 99 8.14 9.48 -16.11
C LEU A 99 7.69 8.12 -16.68
N VAL A 100 6.39 7.79 -16.57
CA VAL A 100 5.82 6.59 -17.20
C VAL A 100 6.02 6.62 -18.71
N ASN A 101 5.77 7.76 -19.37
CA ASN A 101 6.00 7.92 -20.81
C ASN A 101 7.49 7.78 -21.19
N ARG A 102 8.41 7.98 -20.24
CA ARG A 102 9.85 7.79 -20.38
C ARG A 102 10.31 6.38 -19.98
N GLY A 103 9.39 5.44 -19.77
CA GLY A 103 9.69 4.04 -19.48
C GLY A 103 9.88 3.71 -18.01
N TRP A 104 9.59 4.64 -17.09
CA TRP A 104 9.57 4.32 -15.66
C TRP A 104 8.36 3.43 -15.34
N ARG A 105 8.54 2.48 -14.43
CA ARG A 105 7.45 1.62 -13.96
C ARG A 105 6.70 2.33 -12.85
N TYR A 106 5.42 2.60 -13.05
CA TYR A 106 4.54 3.07 -11.98
C TYR A 106 4.22 1.93 -11.01
N GLU A 107 4.62 2.10 -9.75
CA GLU A 107 4.51 1.13 -8.67
C GLU A 107 3.42 1.47 -7.66
N LEU A 108 2.36 2.13 -8.13
CA LEU A 108 1.15 2.45 -7.35
C LEU A 108 1.34 3.65 -6.41
N ILE A 109 0.30 3.90 -5.62
CA ILE A 109 0.33 4.85 -4.51
C ILE A 109 1.01 4.15 -3.34
N ALA A 110 2.14 4.70 -2.90
CA ALA A 110 2.92 4.14 -1.79
C ALA A 110 2.36 4.54 -0.43
N PHE A 111 1.86 5.77 -0.33
CA PHE A 111 1.25 6.36 0.86
C PHE A 111 0.45 7.62 0.46
N VAL A 112 -0.20 8.26 1.42
CA VAL A 112 -0.89 9.54 1.21
C VAL A 112 -0.21 10.65 2.01
N SER A 113 -0.09 11.82 1.41
CA SER A 113 0.45 13.02 2.04
C SER A 113 -0.65 13.83 2.73
N GLY A 114 -0.39 14.31 3.93
CA GLY A 114 -1.25 15.27 4.61
C GLY A 114 -0.58 15.88 5.83
N GLY A 115 -1.30 16.70 6.59
CA GLY A 115 -0.71 17.44 7.71
C GLY A 115 0.07 18.68 7.28
N ASN A 116 1.03 19.12 8.09
CA ASN A 116 1.73 20.40 7.91
C ASN A 116 3.26 20.29 8.09
N ILE A 117 3.81 19.08 8.23
CA ILE A 117 5.26 18.88 8.34
C ILE A 117 5.83 18.65 6.95
N PRO A 118 6.73 19.52 6.46
CA PRO A 118 7.25 19.38 5.10
C PRO A 118 8.22 18.20 5.00
N ILE A 119 8.12 17.45 3.90
CA ILE A 119 9.15 16.52 3.43
C ILE A 119 9.83 17.16 2.23
N TYR A 120 11.10 17.52 2.42
CA TYR A 120 11.97 18.11 1.41
C TYR A 120 12.49 17.05 0.45
N ARG A 121 12.73 17.43 -0.81
CA ARG A 121 13.33 16.59 -1.84
C ARG A 121 14.66 17.19 -2.29
N ALA A 122 15.72 16.38 -2.25
CA ALA A 122 17.02 16.70 -2.82
C ALA A 122 17.36 15.73 -3.95
N TYR A 123 17.91 16.23 -5.06
CA TYR A 123 18.30 15.43 -6.22
C TYR A 123 19.80 15.42 -6.44
N ASN A 124 20.37 14.24 -6.65
CA ASN A 124 21.76 14.05 -7.04
C ASN A 124 21.90 13.74 -8.53
N ALA A 125 22.41 14.70 -9.30
CA ALA A 125 22.59 14.56 -10.74
C ALA A 125 23.66 13.51 -11.14
N HIS A 126 24.59 13.15 -10.24
CA HIS A 126 25.67 12.21 -10.56
C HIS A 126 25.20 10.76 -10.64
N ASN A 127 24.22 10.38 -9.83
CA ASN A 127 23.73 9.00 -9.74
C ASN A 127 22.21 8.90 -9.80
N SER A 128 21.53 10.00 -10.12
CA SER A 128 20.07 10.09 -10.22
C SER A 128 19.30 9.78 -8.93
N GLN A 129 19.96 9.80 -7.78
CA GLN A 129 19.33 9.52 -6.49
C GLN A 129 18.50 10.71 -6.00
N HIS A 130 17.42 10.41 -5.28
CA HIS A 130 16.64 11.41 -4.55
C HIS A 130 16.67 11.07 -3.05
N ASN A 131 16.73 12.10 -2.21
CA ASN A 131 16.51 11.98 -0.77
C ASN A 131 15.24 12.75 -0.41
N TYR A 132 14.44 12.16 0.48
CA TYR A 132 13.22 12.73 1.02
C TYR A 132 13.36 12.80 2.54
N THR A 133 13.23 13.99 3.12
CA THR A 133 13.49 14.19 4.55
C THR A 133 12.62 15.27 5.16
N THR A 134 12.15 15.03 6.38
CA THR A 134 11.55 16.04 7.27
C THR A 134 12.61 16.93 7.91
N SER A 135 13.89 16.54 7.86
CA SER A 135 15.01 17.27 8.45
C SER A 135 15.52 18.36 7.51
N ALA A 136 15.21 19.62 7.83
CA ALA A 136 15.82 20.77 7.17
C ALA A 136 17.37 20.75 7.28
N GLY A 137 17.92 20.16 8.34
CA GLY A 137 19.36 20.01 8.51
C GLY A 137 19.98 19.04 7.49
N GLU A 138 19.34 17.89 7.27
CA GLU A 138 19.76 16.92 6.24
C GLU A 138 19.66 17.54 4.85
N GLN A 139 18.55 18.21 4.53
CA GLN A 139 18.36 18.93 3.27
C GLN A 139 19.47 19.98 3.03
N ASN A 140 19.78 20.79 4.03
CA ASN A 140 20.83 21.81 3.93
C ASN A 140 22.22 21.18 3.76
N ASN A 141 22.48 20.07 4.44
CA ASN A 141 23.73 19.34 4.28
C ASN A 141 23.88 18.78 2.86
N LEU A 142 22.85 18.12 2.32
CA LEU A 142 22.87 17.58 0.96
C LEU A 142 23.08 18.67 -0.09
N THR A 143 22.40 19.82 0.06
CA THR A 143 22.57 20.95 -0.86
C THR A 143 23.96 21.57 -0.78
N SER A 144 24.57 21.62 0.41
CA SER A 144 25.97 22.04 0.59
C SER A 144 26.97 21.10 -0.10
N LEU A 145 26.60 19.82 -0.25
CA LEU A 145 27.36 18.79 -0.96
C LEU A 145 27.06 18.76 -2.48
N GLY A 146 26.32 19.74 -3.00
CA GLY A 146 26.06 19.89 -4.44
C GLY A 146 24.80 19.20 -4.94
N TRP A 147 23.95 18.64 -4.06
CA TRP A 147 22.63 18.15 -4.45
C TRP A 147 21.71 19.32 -4.79
N SER A 148 20.84 19.15 -5.78
CA SER A 148 19.85 20.16 -6.15
C SER A 148 18.69 20.16 -5.14
N ASN A 149 18.35 21.33 -4.61
CA ASN A 149 17.17 21.51 -3.78
C ASN A 149 15.92 21.57 -4.66
N GLU A 150 15.05 20.58 -4.57
CA GLU A 150 13.80 20.53 -5.34
C GLU A 150 12.58 21.02 -4.52
N GLY A 151 12.81 21.53 -3.32
CA GLY A 151 11.78 22.09 -2.45
C GLY A 151 11.00 21.04 -1.68
N ILE A 152 9.76 21.36 -1.33
CA ILE A 152 8.85 20.45 -0.60
C ILE A 152 8.18 19.53 -1.61
N ALA A 153 8.35 18.22 -1.46
CA ALA A 153 7.68 17.24 -2.32
C ALA A 153 6.27 16.91 -1.84
N PHE A 154 6.09 16.83 -0.52
CA PHE A 154 4.81 16.51 0.14
C PHE A 154 4.89 16.82 1.65
N TYR A 155 3.79 16.60 2.36
CA TYR A 155 3.64 16.82 3.79
C TYR A 155 3.28 15.54 4.56
N ALA A 156 3.72 15.48 5.81
CA ALA A 156 3.42 14.46 6.80
C ALA A 156 2.59 15.00 7.99
N ASN A 157 1.94 14.08 8.71
CA ASN A 157 1.09 14.40 9.85
C ASN A 157 1.87 14.52 11.18
N ALA A 158 2.97 13.79 11.33
CA ALA A 158 3.89 13.93 12.46
C ALA A 158 5.35 13.64 12.05
N TYR A 159 6.30 14.19 12.81
CA TYR A 159 7.73 13.88 12.65
C TYR A 159 7.98 12.41 13.02
N GLY A 160 8.86 11.76 12.27
CA GLY A 160 9.28 10.39 12.55
C GLY A 160 10.27 10.29 13.70
N ASN A 161 10.80 9.09 13.88
CA ASN A 161 11.87 8.80 14.82
C ASN A 161 13.02 8.11 14.07
N PRO A 162 14.06 8.86 13.63
CA PRO A 162 15.21 8.28 12.94
C PRO A 162 16.08 7.41 13.86
N ASN A 163 15.89 7.48 15.18
CA ASN A 163 16.57 6.62 16.14
C ASN A 163 15.76 5.36 16.48
N ASP A 164 14.61 5.16 15.84
CA ASP A 164 13.88 3.90 15.98
C ASP A 164 14.71 2.77 15.34
N ASN A 165 15.36 1.98 16.18
CA ASN A 165 16.12 0.80 15.77
C ASN A 165 15.26 -0.48 15.80
N THR A 166 13.96 -0.35 16.05
CA THR A 166 13.01 -1.44 16.03
C THR A 166 12.30 -1.46 14.69
N ILE A 167 12.79 -2.29 13.76
CA ILE A 167 11.88 -2.91 12.79
C ILE A 167 11.00 -3.84 13.63
N SER A 168 9.91 -3.30 14.19
CA SER A 168 8.99 -4.02 15.04
C SER A 168 8.58 -5.33 14.34
N ARG A 169 8.71 -6.46 15.03
CA ARG A 169 8.35 -7.81 14.53
C ARG A 169 6.84 -8.06 14.52
N GLN A 170 6.02 -7.01 14.47
CA GLN A 170 4.58 -7.15 14.31
C GLN A 170 4.27 -6.83 12.86
N PRO A 171 3.86 -7.79 12.01
CA PRO A 171 3.44 -7.47 10.65
C PRO A 171 2.27 -6.49 10.72
N VAL A 172 2.57 -5.19 10.59
CA VAL A 172 1.57 -4.19 10.27
C VAL A 172 1.21 -4.47 8.83
N TRP A 173 -0.03 -4.84 8.62
CA TRP A 173 -0.58 -4.89 7.30
C TRP A 173 -0.57 -3.50 6.69
N HIS A 174 0.14 -3.37 5.58
CA HIS A 174 -0.01 -2.25 4.67
C HIS A 174 -0.22 -2.88 3.28
N SER A 175 -0.80 -2.20 2.32
CA SER A 175 -0.74 -2.61 0.91
C SER A 175 -0.59 -1.37 0.06
N ASN A 176 0.09 -1.48 -1.08
CA ASN A 176 -0.02 -0.44 -2.10
C ASN A 176 -1.50 -0.23 -2.44
N PHE A 177 -1.98 1.01 -2.34
CA PHE A 177 -3.39 1.31 -2.60
C PHE A 177 -3.71 1.03 -4.08
N LEU A 178 -4.54 0.02 -4.31
CA LEU A 178 -5.05 -0.35 -5.63
C LEU A 178 -6.48 0.15 -5.78
N TYR A 179 -6.80 0.68 -6.96
CA TYR A 179 -8.13 1.18 -7.28
C TYR A 179 -8.65 0.46 -8.52
N GLN A 180 -9.89 -0.02 -8.49
CA GLN A 180 -10.48 -0.74 -9.63
C GLN A 180 -10.55 0.14 -10.91
N ASN A 181 -10.66 1.46 -10.73
CA ASN A 181 -10.69 2.47 -11.79
C ASN A 181 -9.31 2.95 -12.28
N ASP A 182 -8.22 2.29 -11.88
CA ASP A 182 -6.89 2.66 -12.38
C ASP A 182 -6.80 2.47 -13.91
N PRO A 183 -6.30 3.46 -14.68
CA PRO A 183 -6.23 3.39 -16.14
C PRO A 183 -5.53 2.15 -16.70
N ARG A 184 -4.62 1.53 -15.95
CA ARG A 184 -3.91 0.31 -16.39
C ARG A 184 -4.83 -0.90 -16.51
N TRP A 185 -5.96 -0.92 -15.81
CA TRP A 185 -6.87 -2.07 -15.83
C TRP A 185 -8.36 -1.76 -15.89
N ALA A 186 -8.78 -0.50 -15.67
CA ALA A 186 -10.18 -0.08 -15.67
C ALA A 186 -11.00 -0.66 -16.84
N ASN A 187 -10.42 -0.64 -18.05
CA ASN A 187 -11.07 -1.10 -19.28
C ASN A 187 -10.83 -2.59 -19.61
N VAL A 188 -10.12 -3.33 -18.76
CA VAL A 188 -9.89 -4.76 -18.99
C VAL A 188 -11.16 -5.52 -18.68
N ARG A 189 -11.67 -6.24 -19.69
CA ARG A 189 -12.84 -7.10 -19.59
C ARG A 189 -12.48 -8.45 -18.97
N VAL A 190 -13.26 -8.87 -17.99
CA VAL A 190 -13.21 -10.22 -17.39
C VAL A 190 -14.67 -10.66 -17.23
N GLY A 191 -15.04 -11.73 -17.91
CA GLY A 191 -16.44 -12.15 -17.97
C GLY A 191 -17.30 -11.20 -18.81
N ASP A 192 -18.50 -10.88 -18.31
CA ASP A 192 -19.46 -9.97 -18.94
C ASP A 192 -19.21 -8.47 -18.66
N SER A 193 -18.33 -8.14 -17.71
CA SER A 193 -18.01 -6.75 -17.35
C SER A 193 -16.53 -6.40 -17.38
N THR A 194 -16.20 -5.16 -16.99
CA THR A 194 -14.83 -4.63 -16.91
C THR A 194 -14.44 -4.34 -15.47
N MET A 195 -13.13 -4.15 -15.22
CA MET A 195 -12.65 -3.87 -13.86
C MET A 195 -13.22 -2.57 -13.27
N ALA A 196 -13.51 -1.55 -14.07
CA ALA A 196 -13.99 -0.27 -13.56
C ALA A 196 -15.34 -0.37 -12.80
N PRO A 197 -16.41 -0.93 -13.37
CA PRO A 197 -17.68 -1.09 -12.65
C PRO A 197 -17.63 -2.18 -11.57
N GLU A 198 -16.92 -3.29 -11.81
CA GLU A 198 -17.10 -4.54 -11.04
C GLU A 198 -15.80 -5.11 -10.47
N GLY A 199 -14.73 -4.33 -10.42
CA GLY A 199 -13.41 -4.79 -9.96
C GLY A 199 -13.18 -4.72 -8.46
N CYS A 200 -14.15 -4.24 -7.66
CA CYS A 200 -13.96 -3.94 -6.23
C CYS A 200 -13.37 -5.11 -5.44
N GLY A 201 -13.96 -6.30 -5.59
CA GLY A 201 -13.55 -7.51 -4.89
C GLY A 201 -12.16 -8.01 -5.28
N PRO A 202 -11.87 -8.25 -6.57
CA PRO A 202 -10.53 -8.59 -7.02
C PRO A 202 -9.47 -7.56 -6.64
N THR A 203 -9.81 -6.26 -6.66
CA THR A 203 -8.92 -5.19 -6.20
C THR A 203 -8.64 -5.30 -4.70
N ALA A 204 -9.67 -5.54 -3.88
CA ALA A 204 -9.50 -5.74 -2.44
C ALA A 204 -8.63 -6.97 -2.12
N ILE A 205 -8.88 -8.09 -2.78
CA ILE A 205 -8.07 -9.31 -2.63
C ILE A 205 -6.62 -9.06 -3.09
N ALA A 206 -6.40 -8.31 -4.18
CA ALA A 206 -5.05 -7.96 -4.64
C ALA A 206 -4.30 -7.10 -3.62
N MET A 207 -4.95 -6.05 -3.08
CA MET A 207 -4.39 -5.23 -1.99
C MET A 207 -4.00 -6.13 -0.84
N ILE A 208 -4.87 -7.07 -0.52
CA ILE A 208 -4.61 -8.03 0.51
C ILE A 208 -3.34 -8.87 0.22
N LEU A 209 -3.31 -9.61 -0.87
CA LEU A 209 -2.19 -10.51 -1.10
C LEU A 209 -0.86 -9.75 -1.17
N ASN A 210 -0.89 -8.54 -1.72
CA ASN A 210 0.27 -7.67 -1.80
C ASN A 210 0.73 -7.14 -0.45
N GLY A 211 -0.19 -6.86 0.48
CA GLY A 211 0.19 -6.47 1.83
C GLY A 211 0.82 -7.58 2.65
N TYR A 212 0.57 -8.83 2.26
CA TYR A 212 1.33 -9.98 2.71
C TYR A 212 2.59 -10.27 1.89
N GLY A 213 3.04 -9.37 1.01
CA GLY A 213 4.28 -9.51 0.25
C GLY A 213 4.15 -10.27 -1.06
N ALA A 214 2.93 -10.49 -1.57
CA ALA A 214 2.75 -10.93 -2.95
C ALA A 214 2.89 -9.76 -3.95
N ASN A 215 2.86 -10.06 -5.24
CA ASN A 215 2.85 -9.05 -6.29
C ASN A 215 1.82 -9.41 -7.36
N TYR A 216 0.55 -9.19 -7.03
CA TYR A 216 -0.60 -9.41 -7.90
C TYR A 216 -1.26 -8.09 -8.28
N ASN A 217 -1.64 -7.96 -9.54
CA ASN A 217 -2.53 -6.89 -9.97
C ASN A 217 -4.01 -7.33 -9.90
N PRO A 218 -4.96 -6.39 -9.86
CA PRO A 218 -6.39 -6.71 -9.76
C PRO A 218 -6.91 -7.61 -10.90
N VAL A 219 -6.36 -7.50 -12.10
CA VAL A 219 -6.78 -8.31 -13.27
C VAL A 219 -6.40 -9.78 -13.09
N GLN A 220 -5.23 -10.08 -12.53
CA GLN A 220 -4.82 -11.46 -12.24
C GLN A 220 -5.79 -12.10 -11.27
N ILE A 221 -6.18 -11.38 -10.21
CA ILE A 221 -7.14 -11.86 -9.23
C ILE A 221 -8.53 -12.04 -9.86
N ALA A 222 -8.97 -11.09 -10.68
CA ALA A 222 -10.25 -11.13 -11.38
C ALA A 222 -10.37 -12.36 -12.29
N ARG A 223 -9.34 -12.66 -13.08
CA ARG A 223 -9.30 -13.84 -13.94
C ARG A 223 -9.36 -15.14 -13.15
N THR A 224 -8.62 -15.22 -12.04
CA THR A 224 -8.69 -16.37 -11.14
C THR A 224 -10.11 -16.54 -10.57
N ALA A 225 -10.70 -15.46 -10.07
CA ALA A 225 -12.05 -15.47 -9.48
C ALA A 225 -13.12 -15.88 -10.51
N ASN A 226 -13.00 -15.44 -11.76
CA ASN A 226 -13.90 -15.84 -12.86
C ASN A 226 -13.71 -17.32 -13.23
N GLN A 227 -12.47 -17.82 -13.18
CA GLN A 227 -12.16 -19.20 -13.51
C GLN A 227 -12.67 -20.21 -12.48
N ILE A 228 -12.62 -19.87 -11.18
CA ILE A 228 -12.92 -20.81 -10.09
C ILE A 228 -14.25 -20.55 -9.37
N GLY A 229 -14.95 -19.48 -9.76
CA GLY A 229 -16.21 -19.07 -9.15
C GLY A 229 -17.06 -18.25 -10.10
N ASN A 230 -17.85 -17.32 -9.56
CA ASN A 230 -18.90 -16.64 -10.31
C ASN A 230 -18.58 -15.18 -10.62
N TYR A 231 -17.32 -14.75 -10.42
CA TYR A 231 -16.95 -13.36 -10.69
C TYR A 231 -17.27 -12.99 -12.14
N ASN A 232 -18.17 -12.01 -12.35
CA ASN A 232 -18.63 -11.57 -13.67
C ASN A 232 -19.02 -12.75 -14.59
N ASN A 233 -19.70 -13.76 -14.04
CA ASN A 233 -20.10 -14.93 -14.82
C ASN A 233 -21.39 -14.61 -15.59
N PRO A 234 -21.38 -14.60 -16.94
CA PRO A 234 -22.54 -14.22 -17.75
C PRO A 234 -23.77 -15.13 -17.57
N ASN A 235 -23.59 -16.30 -16.95
CA ASN A 235 -24.67 -17.27 -16.74
C ASN A 235 -25.30 -17.15 -15.34
N ILE A 236 -24.80 -16.26 -14.50
CA ILE A 236 -25.25 -16.10 -13.12
C ILE A 236 -25.72 -14.66 -12.94
N PRO A 237 -26.98 -14.43 -12.53
CA PRO A 237 -27.46 -13.07 -12.25
C PRO A 237 -26.65 -12.42 -11.11
N GLY A 238 -26.16 -11.22 -11.35
CA GLY A 238 -25.40 -10.43 -10.38
C GLY A 238 -24.08 -9.93 -10.97
N ASP A 239 -23.64 -8.78 -10.48
CA ASP A 239 -22.45 -8.09 -10.95
C ASP A 239 -21.32 -8.23 -9.92
N GLY A 240 -20.07 -8.35 -10.36
CA GLY A 240 -18.92 -8.42 -9.46
C GLY A 240 -18.68 -9.81 -8.83
N ILE A 241 -18.25 -9.85 -7.57
CA ILE A 241 -17.81 -11.07 -6.87
C ILE A 241 -18.75 -11.41 -5.71
N ASP A 242 -19.22 -12.65 -5.63
CA ASP A 242 -19.96 -13.14 -4.47
C ASP A 242 -19.02 -13.61 -3.33
N GLY A 243 -19.55 -13.73 -2.11
CA GLY A 243 -18.78 -14.13 -0.93
C GLY A 243 -18.11 -15.50 -1.04
N GLN A 244 -18.75 -16.49 -1.69
CA GLN A 244 -18.14 -17.81 -1.89
C GLN A 244 -16.98 -17.74 -2.86
N THR A 245 -17.10 -16.93 -3.91
CA THR A 245 -16.03 -16.71 -4.89
C THR A 245 -14.87 -15.95 -4.25
N VAL A 246 -15.11 -15.00 -3.35
CA VAL A 246 -14.06 -14.38 -2.51
C VAL A 246 -13.29 -15.44 -1.73
N VAL A 247 -14.01 -16.32 -1.00
CA VAL A 247 -13.40 -17.40 -0.21
C VAL A 247 -12.57 -18.35 -1.07
N LYS A 248 -13.11 -18.81 -2.20
CA LYS A 248 -12.39 -19.69 -3.14
C LYS A 248 -11.13 -19.01 -3.68
N THR A 249 -11.21 -17.74 -4.03
CA THR A 249 -10.08 -16.96 -4.55
C THR A 249 -8.98 -16.80 -3.50
N LEU A 250 -9.32 -16.45 -2.27
CA LEU A 250 -8.34 -16.34 -1.19
C LEU A 250 -7.70 -17.71 -0.87
N ASN A 251 -8.49 -18.79 -0.82
CA ASN A 251 -7.99 -20.15 -0.63
C ASN A 251 -7.03 -20.58 -1.77
N TYR A 252 -7.34 -20.22 -3.02
CA TYR A 252 -6.47 -20.47 -4.18
C TYR A 252 -5.07 -19.85 -3.98
N TYR A 253 -5.01 -18.66 -3.38
CA TYR A 253 -3.76 -17.98 -3.04
C TYR A 253 -3.19 -18.37 -1.67
N GLY A 254 -3.70 -19.43 -1.04
CA GLY A 254 -3.16 -19.99 0.20
C GLY A 254 -3.51 -19.20 1.47
N MET A 255 -4.51 -18.31 1.39
CA MET A 255 -5.03 -17.58 2.54
C MET A 255 -6.09 -18.42 3.25
N GLN A 256 -6.10 -18.42 4.59
CA GLN A 256 -7.17 -19.03 5.37
C GLN A 256 -8.13 -17.96 5.86
N MET A 257 -9.43 -18.14 5.65
CA MET A 257 -10.41 -17.18 6.13
C MET A 257 -11.11 -17.67 7.39
N ASN A 258 -11.26 -16.76 8.34
CA ASN A 258 -12.17 -16.90 9.45
C ASN A 258 -13.40 -16.00 9.15
N GLN A 259 -14.58 -16.34 9.65
CA GLN A 259 -15.77 -15.50 9.46
C GLN A 259 -15.93 -14.56 10.66
N ILE A 260 -16.08 -13.26 10.43
CA ILE A 260 -16.42 -12.30 11.50
C ILE A 260 -17.93 -12.21 11.57
N THR A 261 -18.50 -12.62 12.70
CA THR A 261 -19.94 -12.54 12.95
C THR A 261 -20.29 -11.52 14.04
N THR A 262 -19.29 -10.99 14.76
CA THR A 262 -19.53 -10.01 15.83
C THR A 262 -18.64 -8.76 15.70
N LYS A 263 -19.14 -7.64 16.22
CA LYS A 263 -18.36 -6.39 16.34
C LYS A 263 -17.08 -6.59 17.16
N GLU A 264 -17.13 -7.41 18.20
CA GLU A 264 -15.97 -7.68 19.05
C GLU A 264 -14.88 -8.45 18.32
N GLN A 265 -15.26 -9.45 17.52
CA GLN A 265 -14.33 -10.13 16.61
C GLN A 265 -13.72 -9.14 15.62
N LEU A 266 -14.52 -8.27 14.99
CA LEU A 266 -14.00 -7.24 14.09
C LEU A 266 -12.95 -6.36 14.78
N ILE A 267 -13.28 -5.84 15.96
CA ILE A 267 -12.37 -4.98 16.74
C ILE A 267 -11.07 -5.73 17.08
N ASN A 268 -11.16 -7.00 17.47
CA ASN A 268 -9.99 -7.79 17.84
C ASN A 268 -9.08 -8.10 16.64
N GLU A 269 -9.66 -8.41 15.48
CA GLU A 269 -8.89 -8.66 14.25
C GLU A 269 -8.21 -7.38 13.75
N LEU A 270 -8.92 -6.24 13.76
CA LEU A 270 -8.35 -4.94 13.41
C LEU A 270 -7.23 -4.51 14.37
N ARG A 271 -7.39 -4.73 15.68
CA ARG A 271 -6.33 -4.50 16.69
C ARG A 271 -5.10 -5.38 16.48
N SER A 272 -5.30 -6.55 15.89
CA SER A 272 -4.23 -7.49 15.56
C SER A 272 -3.59 -7.19 14.21
N ASN A 273 -3.88 -6.01 13.62
CA ASN A 273 -3.41 -5.58 12.30
C ASN A 273 -3.71 -6.60 11.20
N LYS A 274 -4.83 -7.33 11.28
CA LYS A 274 -5.29 -8.16 10.17
C LYS A 274 -6.27 -7.35 9.31
N PRO A 275 -6.22 -7.45 7.98
CA PRO A 275 -7.20 -6.80 7.14
C PRO A 275 -8.54 -7.49 7.32
N VAL A 276 -9.57 -6.84 6.81
CA VAL A 276 -10.92 -7.37 6.73
C VAL A 276 -11.44 -7.02 5.36
N ILE A 277 -11.96 -8.00 4.62
CA ILE A 277 -12.79 -7.70 3.46
C ILE A 277 -14.19 -7.44 3.98
N TYR A 278 -14.80 -6.36 3.54
CA TYR A 278 -16.18 -6.06 3.84
C TYR A 278 -16.96 -6.04 2.53
N GLY A 279 -18.05 -6.81 2.48
CA GLY A 279 -18.94 -6.87 1.33
C GLY A 279 -20.36 -6.55 1.76
N MET A 280 -21.14 -5.97 0.85
CA MET A 280 -22.60 -5.93 0.94
C MET A 280 -23.11 -6.98 -0.04
N GLU A 281 -23.80 -8.01 0.47
CA GLU A 281 -24.65 -8.87 -0.37
C GLU A 281 -26.02 -8.21 -0.58
#